data_AF-A0A090WZ28-F1
#
_entry.id   AF-A0A090WZ28-F1
#
_cell.length_a   1.000
_cell.length_b   1.000
_cell.length_c   1.000
_cell.angle_alpha   90.00
_cell.angle_beta   90.00
_cell.angle_gamma   90.00
#
_symmetry.space_group_name_H-M   'P 1'
#
loop_
_entity.id
_entity.type
_entity.pdbx_description
1 polymer ?
#
loop_
_entity_poly.entity_id
_entity_poly.type
_entity_poly.pdbx_seq_one_letter_code
_entity_poly.pdbx_strand_id
1 'polypeptide(L)' 'MPNFVKTGISSFSEYFGHKIDVKVSKNGKGKITIPFHSEEDFNRIKKLVEGDSK' A
#
# COMPACT_ATOMS: atom_id res chain seq x y z
N MET A 1 -11.68 -9.78 6.95
CA MET A 1 -10.47 -8.97 6.73
C MET A 1 -10.11 -8.33 8.06
N PRO A 2 -8.87 -8.48 8.57
CA PRO A 2 -8.50 -7.97 9.87
C PRO A 2 -8.53 -6.43 9.94
N ASN A 3 -8.87 -5.83 11.09
CA ASN A 3 -8.98 -4.38 11.25
C ASN A 3 -7.67 -3.63 10.94
N PHE A 4 -6.51 -4.21 11.29
CA PHE A 4 -5.20 -3.61 11.01
C PHE A 4 -4.94 -3.40 9.51
N VAL A 5 -5.49 -4.26 8.65
CA VAL A 5 -5.35 -4.14 7.20
C VAL A 5 -6.18 -2.97 6.68
N LYS A 6 -7.40 -2.78 7.21
CA LYS A 6 -8.29 -1.68 6.85
C LYS A 6 -7.66 -0.31 7.15
N THR A 7 -7.06 -0.16 8.33
CA THR A 7 -6.40 1.09 8.74
C THR A 7 -5.20 1.41 7.85
N GLY A 8 -4.34 0.42 7.58
CA GLY A 8 -3.20 0.61 6.67
C GLY A 8 -3.65 1.02 5.27
N ILE A 9 -4.66 0.36 4.70
CA ILE A 9 -5.19 0.70 3.37
C ILE A 9 -5.68 2.14 3.30
N SER A 10 -6.42 2.61 4.30
CA SER A 10 -6.90 4.00 4.33
C SER A 10 -5.74 4.99 4.37
N SER A 11 -4.72 4.76 5.21
CA SER A 11 -3.54 5.62 5.27
C SER A 11 -2.77 5.65 3.95
N PHE A 12 -2.57 4.50 3.30
CA PHE A 12 -1.91 4.48 1.99
C PHE A 12 -2.77 5.12 0.90
N SER A 13 -4.09 4.90 0.90
CA SER A 13 -4.99 5.49 -0.09
C SER A 13 -5.04 7.02 0.01
N GLU A 14 -4.93 7.56 1.23
CA GLU A 14 -4.87 9.00 1.48
C GLU A 14 -3.49 9.57 1.12
N TYR A 15 -2.41 8.88 1.48
CA TYR A 15 -1.04 9.30 1.19
C TYR A 15 -0.75 9.36 -0.32
N PHE A 16 -1.18 8.35 -1.07
CA PHE A 16 -0.94 8.28 -2.51
C PHE A 16 -2.07 8.90 -3.33
N GLY A 17 -3.19 9.32 -2.73
CA GLY A 17 -4.36 9.83 -3.46
C GLY A 17 -4.98 8.81 -4.44
N HIS A 18 -4.61 7.54 -4.31
CA HIS A 18 -4.95 6.47 -5.24
C HIS A 18 -5.57 5.30 -4.50
N LYS A 19 -6.58 4.68 -5.12
CA LYS A 19 -7.28 3.53 -4.55
C LYS A 19 -6.37 2.30 -4.59
N ILE A 20 -5.96 1.83 -3.42
CA ILE A 20 -5.13 0.64 -3.27
C ILE A 20 -6.01 -0.59 -3.10
N ASP A 21 -5.71 -1.64 -3.87
CA ASP A 21 -6.40 -2.93 -3.77
C ASP A 21 -5.60 -3.87 -2.86
N VAL A 22 -6.25 -4.41 -1.83
CA VAL A 22 -5.62 -5.38 -0.92
C VAL A 22 -6.46 -6.64 -0.85
N LYS A 23 -5.83 -7.75 -1.22
CA LYS A 23 -6.41 -9.09 -1.21
C LYS A 23 -5.69 -9.93 -0.18
N VAL A 24 -6.42 -10.44 0.79
CA VAL A 24 -5.90 -11.39 1.78
C VAL A 24 -6.58 -12.74 1.54
N SER A 25 -5.80 -13.72 1.12
CA SER A 25 -6.25 -15.10 0.97
C SER A 25 -6.24 -15.84 2.31
N LYS A 26 -7.12 -16.83 2.47
CA LYS A 26 -7.27 -17.63 3.69
C LYS A 26 -5.98 -18.37 4.13
N ASN A 27 -4.99 -18.50 3.24
CA ASN A 27 -3.71 -19.15 3.51
C ASN A 27 -2.61 -18.19 4.00
N GLY A 28 -2.98 -17.02 4.54
CA GLY A 28 -2.03 -16.00 5.00
C GLY A 28 -1.31 -15.22 3.88
N LYS A 29 -1.60 -15.54 2.61
CA LYS A 29 -1.04 -14.81 1.46
C LYS A 29 -1.79 -13.48 1.29
N GLY A 30 -1.08 -12.38 1.50
CA GLY A 30 -1.55 -11.02 1.17
C GLY A 30 -1.01 -10.58 -0.19
N LYS A 31 -1.82 -9.85 -0.96
CA LYS A 31 -1.41 -9.10 -2.14
C LYS A 31 -1.89 -7.67 -1.99
N ILE A 32 -0.98 -6.71 -2.19
CA ILE A 32 -1.27 -5.28 -2.20
C ILE A 32 -0.97 -4.80 -3.62
N THR A 33 -1.88 -4.08 -4.24
CA THR A 33 -1.74 -3.52 -5.59
C THR A 33 -1.91 -2.01 -5.51
N ILE A 34 -0.82 -1.30 -5.81
CA ILE A 34 -0.74 0.15 -5.77
C ILE A 34 -0.61 0.64 -7.22
N PRO A 35 -1.65 1.25 -7.81
CA PRO A 35 -1.52 1.86 -9.12
C PRO A 35 -0.64 3.12 -9.03
N PHE A 36 0.28 3.29 -9.97
CA PHE A 36 1.09 4.50 -10.13
C PHE A 36 0.82 5.08 -11.52
N HIS A 37 0.63 6.39 -11.61
CA HIS A 37 0.40 7.10 -12.88
C HIS A 37 1.64 7.84 -13.36
N SER A 38 2.67 7.94 -12.53
CA SER A 38 3.88 8.70 -12.80
C SER A 38 5.09 8.08 -12.08
N GLU A 39 6.28 8.38 -12.60
CA GLU A 39 7.54 7.97 -11.98
C GLU A 39 7.71 8.57 -10.57
N GLU A 40 7.16 9.75 -10.32
CA GLU A 40 7.21 10.39 -8.99
C GLU A 40 6.43 9.58 -7.95
N ASP A 41 5.22 9.09 -8.27
CA ASP A 41 4.44 8.21 -7.40
C ASP A 41 5.19 6.90 -7.12
N PHE A 42 5.83 6.34 -8.14
CA PHE A 42 6.66 5.14 -7.98
C PHE A 42 7.81 5.38 -6.99
N ASN A 43 8.51 6.52 -7.10
CA ASN A 43 9.58 6.88 -6.17
C ASN A 43 9.08 7.13 -4.74
N ARG A 44 7.89 7.70 -4.57
CA ARG A 44 7.24 7.86 -3.24
C ARG A 44 6.90 6.52 -2.61
N ILE A 45 6.29 5.60 -3.39
CA ILE A 45 5.97 4.24 -2.94
C ILE A 45 7.25 3.50 -2.56
N LYS A 46 8.28 3.58 -3.42
CA LYS A 46 9.59 2.97 -3.20
C LYS A 46 10.21 3.44 -1.88
N LYS A 47 10.25 4.76 -1.63
CA LYS A 47 10.75 5.32 -0.37
C LYS A 47 9.97 4.85 0.86
N LEU A 48 8.65 4.77 0.77
CA LEU A 48 7.81 4.29 1.87
C LEU A 48 8.04 2.80 2.18
N VAL A 49 8.20 1.97 1.15
CA VAL A 49 8.38 0.51 1.29
C VAL A 49 9.80 0.14 1.71
N GLU A 50 10.81 0.83 1.21
CA GLU A 50 12.20 0.68 1.68
C GLU A 50 12.37 1.13 3.14
N GLY A 51 11.41 1.90 3.65
CA GLY A 51 11.37 2.38 5.01
C GLY A 51 12.40 3.47 5.23
N ASP A 52 12.02 4.46 6.03
CA ASP A 52 12.93 5.27 6.80
C ASP A 52 13.69 4.32 7.76
N SER A 53 14.64 3.55 7.20
CA SER A 53 15.52 2.66 7.92
C SER A 53 16.78 3.45 8.22
N LYS A 54 16.65 4.43 9.11
CA LYS A 54 17.80 5.02 9.81
C LYS A 54 17.49 5.14 11.29
#